data_AF-A0A2E3VWI0-F1
#
_entry.id   AF-A0A2E3VWI0-F1
#
_cell.length_a   1.000
_cell.length_b   1.000
_cell.length_c   1.000
_cell.angle_alpha   90.00
_cell.angle_beta   90.00
_cell.angle_gamma   90.00
#
_symmetry.space_group_name_H-M   'P 1'
#
loop_
_entity.id
_entity.type
_entity.pdbx_description
1 polymer ?
#
loop_
_entity_poly.entity_id
_entity_poly.type
_entity_poly.pdbx_seq_one_letter_code
_entity_poly.pdbx_strand_id
1 'polypeptide(L)'
;MKKLALALLLMQNAISYEFTKKFTIENASLNGSQLLLEITFPQGFSSARFELIPFNGCQESFPVQCSATLVRLDHQYLGERIGHKKLSFNTHKIFNMNAPMVLTIFGPNGEFTLRD
;
A
#
# COMPACT_ATOMS: atom_id res chain seq x y z
N MET A 1 34.25 25.12 -2.78
CA MET A 1 32.78 24.95 -2.82
C MET A 1 32.46 23.57 -3.37
N LYS A 2 32.10 22.57 -2.53
CA LYS A 2 31.58 21.24 -2.95
C LYS A 2 31.23 20.40 -1.70
N LYS A 3 30.20 20.80 -0.95
CA LYS A 3 29.58 19.99 0.12
C LYS A 3 28.07 20.28 0.24
N LEU A 4 27.36 20.28 -0.90
CA LEU A 4 25.93 20.62 -0.91
C LEU A 4 25.07 19.71 -1.81
N ALA A 5 25.58 18.53 -2.18
CA ALA A 5 24.85 17.60 -3.04
C ALA A 5 24.32 16.34 -2.32
N LEU A 6 24.69 16.11 -1.05
CA LEU A 6 24.33 14.86 -0.36
C LEU A 6 23.04 14.93 0.47
N ALA A 7 22.38 16.09 0.54
CA ALA A 7 21.14 16.25 1.30
C ALA A 7 19.87 15.98 0.47
N LEU A 8 19.94 16.03 -0.87
CA LEU A 8 18.76 15.85 -1.72
C LEU A 8 18.30 14.39 -1.90
N LEU A 9 19.20 13.41 -1.76
CA LEU A 9 18.82 11.99 -1.90
C LEU A 9 18.08 11.43 -0.67
N LEU A 10 18.24 12.03 0.51
CA LEU A 10 17.56 11.58 1.72
C LEU A 10 16.12 12.10 1.84
N MET A 11 15.72 13.09 1.03
CA MET A 11 14.36 13.64 1.08
C MET A 11 13.34 12.90 0.20
N GLN A 12 13.76 12.11 -0.78
CA GLN A 12 12.83 11.36 -1.62
C GLN A 12 12.18 10.18 -0.90
N ASN A 13 12.88 9.58 0.08
CA ASN A 13 12.35 8.47 0.87
C ASN A 13 11.45 8.93 2.05
N ALA A 14 11.61 10.17 2.52
CA ALA A 14 10.83 10.69 3.65
C ALA A 14 9.38 11.01 3.27
N ILE A 15 9.15 11.49 2.04
CA ILE A 15 7.82 11.90 1.56
C ILE A 15 6.91 10.68 1.32
N SER A 16 7.46 9.56 0.84
CA SER A 16 6.72 8.29 0.69
C SER A 16 6.21 7.76 2.04
N TYR A 17 7.00 7.93 3.10
CA TYR A 17 6.75 7.32 4.40
C TYR A 17 5.66 8.02 5.23
N GLU A 18 5.23 9.24 4.89
CA GLU A 18 4.12 9.89 5.60
C GLU A 18 2.75 9.40 5.13
N PHE A 19 2.59 9.09 3.84
CA PHE A 19 1.34 8.61 3.26
C PHE A 19 0.94 7.20 3.73
N THR A 20 1.89 6.44 4.27
CA THR A 20 1.63 5.10 4.80
C THR A 20 1.32 5.09 6.28
N LYS A 21 1.56 6.16 7.06
CA LYS A 21 1.57 6.10 8.54
C LYS A 21 0.23 6.24 9.25
N LYS A 22 -0.86 6.52 8.53
CA LYS A 22 -2.13 6.97 9.15
C LYS A 22 -3.32 6.12 8.73
N PHE A 23 -3.16 4.82 8.86
CA PHE A 23 -4.22 3.81 8.84
C PHE A 23 -3.67 2.49 9.38
N THR A 24 -4.53 1.51 9.56
CA THR A 24 -4.23 0.16 10.02
C THR A 24 -4.93 -0.80 9.06
N ILE A 25 -4.25 -1.85 8.62
CA ILE A 25 -4.88 -2.96 7.91
C ILE A 25 -5.34 -3.96 8.97
N GLU A 26 -6.65 -4.10 9.13
CA GLU A 26 -7.27 -5.00 10.10
C GLU A 26 -7.39 -6.42 9.55
N ASN A 27 -7.71 -6.52 8.26
CA ASN A 27 -7.88 -7.79 7.58
C ASN A 27 -7.48 -7.67 6.12
N ALA A 28 -6.96 -8.76 5.57
CA ALA A 28 -6.51 -8.84 4.20
C ALA A 28 -6.74 -10.25 3.66
N SER A 29 -7.33 -10.35 2.48
CA SER A 29 -7.53 -11.63 1.79
C SER A 29 -7.31 -11.51 0.29
N LEU A 30 -6.75 -12.55 -0.28
CA LEU A 30 -6.57 -12.72 -1.72
C LEU A 30 -7.39 -13.94 -2.15
N ASN A 31 -8.23 -13.78 -3.17
CA ASN A 31 -8.99 -14.86 -3.77
C ASN A 31 -8.99 -14.65 -5.29
N GLY A 32 -8.23 -15.48 -6.01
CA GLY A 32 -7.86 -15.29 -7.39
C GLY A 32 -7.22 -13.92 -7.60
N SER A 33 -7.82 -13.15 -8.52
CA SER A 33 -7.40 -11.79 -8.83
C SER A 33 -7.91 -10.72 -7.86
N GLN A 34 -8.74 -11.08 -6.90
CA GLN A 34 -9.40 -10.13 -6.02
C GLN A 34 -8.66 -10.01 -4.69
N LEU A 35 -8.11 -8.84 -4.45
CA LEU A 35 -7.59 -8.44 -3.15
C LEU A 35 -8.67 -7.65 -2.39
N LEU A 36 -8.96 -8.06 -1.17
CA LEU A 36 -9.83 -7.36 -0.24
C LEU A 36 -9.03 -6.91 0.98
N LEU A 37 -9.13 -5.63 1.33
CA LEU A 37 -8.51 -5.05 2.52
C LEU A 37 -9.57 -4.37 3.37
N GLU A 38 -9.60 -4.70 4.67
CA GLU A 38 -10.38 -3.97 5.66
C GLU A 38 -9.42 -3.10 6.46
N ILE A 39 -9.69 -1.79 6.48
CA ILE A 39 -8.79 -0.82 7.08
C ILE A 39 -9.51 0.09 8.07
N THR A 40 -8.77 0.52 9.09
CA THR A 40 -9.16 1.62 9.97
C THR A 40 -8.24 2.81 9.77
N PHE A 41 -8.75 4.03 9.91
CA PHE A 41 -7.95 5.23 9.67
C PHE A 41 -8.54 6.45 10.40
N PRO A 42 -7.72 7.43 10.83
CA PRO A 42 -8.25 8.70 11.32
C PRO A 42 -8.98 9.42 10.18
N GLN A 43 -10.24 9.78 10.38
CA GLN A 43 -11.03 10.48 9.37
C GLN A 43 -10.47 11.88 9.10
N GLY A 44 -10.58 12.31 7.85
CA GLY A 44 -10.32 13.66 7.41
C GLY A 44 -11.59 14.43 7.11
N PHE A 45 -11.42 15.68 6.68
CA PHE A 45 -12.51 16.50 6.17
C PHE A 45 -13.10 15.94 4.87
N SER A 46 -12.29 15.21 4.10
CA SER A 46 -12.69 14.54 2.87
C SER A 46 -12.68 13.02 3.05
N SER A 47 -13.41 12.33 2.16
CA SER A 47 -13.37 10.87 2.12
C SER A 47 -11.95 10.39 1.77
N ALA A 48 -11.39 9.54 2.64
CA ALA A 48 -10.04 9.02 2.46
C ALA A 48 -9.91 8.22 1.16
N ARG A 49 -8.78 8.44 0.47
CA ARG A 49 -8.45 7.79 -0.81
C ARG A 49 -7.26 6.88 -0.61
N PHE A 50 -7.36 5.66 -1.12
CA PHE A 50 -6.33 4.64 -1.00
C PHE A 50 -5.97 4.12 -2.38
N GLU A 51 -4.70 3.81 -2.55
CA GLU A 51 -4.15 3.25 -3.79
C GLU A 51 -3.15 2.17 -3.45
N LEU A 52 -3.15 1.10 -4.26
CA LEU A 52 -2.19 0.02 -4.14
C LEU A 52 -1.14 0.20 -5.24
N ILE A 53 0.08 0.52 -4.83
CA ILE A 53 1.17 0.83 -5.74
C ILE A 53 2.10 -0.38 -5.83
N PRO A 54 2.28 -1.01 -6.99
CA PRO A 54 3.25 -2.07 -7.16
C PRO A 54 4.66 -1.53 -6.94
N PHE A 55 5.49 -2.22 -6.17
CA PHE A 55 6.90 -1.87 -6.05
C PHE A 55 7.75 -3.14 -6.11
N ASN A 56 8.97 -3.03 -6.67
CA ASN A 56 9.86 -4.14 -7.00
C ASN A 56 9.35 -5.14 -8.05
N GLY A 57 8.23 -4.85 -8.72
CA GLY A 57 7.68 -5.71 -9.79
C GLY A 57 7.22 -7.09 -9.26
N CYS A 58 6.88 -7.99 -10.18
CA CYS A 58 6.65 -9.39 -9.86
C CYS A 58 7.87 -10.21 -10.26
N GLN A 59 8.33 -11.10 -9.37
CA GLN A 59 9.34 -12.08 -9.68
C GLN A 59 8.70 -13.26 -10.41
N GLU A 60 9.31 -13.63 -11.53
CA GLU A 60 8.88 -14.78 -12.33
C GLU A 60 9.24 -16.08 -11.61
N SER A 61 8.27 -16.60 -10.86
CA SER A 61 8.30 -17.89 -10.18
C SER A 61 6.92 -18.55 -10.26
N PHE A 62 6.80 -19.79 -9.77
CA PHE A 62 5.49 -20.43 -9.64
C PHE A 62 5.24 -20.85 -8.17
N PRO A 63 4.24 -20.26 -7.49
CA PRO A 63 3.43 -19.10 -7.88
C PRO A 63 4.27 -17.82 -8.07
N VAL A 64 3.73 -16.85 -8.80
CA VAL A 64 4.38 -15.55 -9.06
C VAL A 64 4.47 -14.76 -7.76
N GLN A 65 5.61 -14.16 -7.46
CA GLN A 65 5.76 -13.35 -6.24
C GLN A 65 5.67 -11.86 -6.58
N CYS A 66 4.62 -11.19 -6.12
CA CYS A 66 4.41 -9.76 -6.36
C CYS A 66 4.48 -8.98 -5.05
N SER A 67 4.88 -7.72 -5.13
CA SER A 67 4.92 -6.82 -3.98
C SER A 67 4.24 -5.48 -4.29
N ALA A 68 3.52 -4.95 -3.31
CA ALA A 68 2.88 -3.64 -3.43
C ALA A 68 2.79 -2.94 -2.07
N THR A 69 2.68 -1.62 -2.11
CA THR A 69 2.46 -0.78 -0.93
C THR A 69 1.06 -0.21 -0.99
N LEU A 70 0.29 -0.35 0.08
CA LEU A 70 -0.95 0.40 0.23
C LEU A 70 -0.62 1.80 0.73
N VAL A 71 -1.10 2.83 0.02
CA VAL A 71 -0.90 4.23 0.39
C VAL A 71 -2.24 4.92 0.61
N ARG A 72 -2.26 5.87 1.54
CA ARG A 72 -3.36 6.82 1.72
C ARG A 72 -2.97 8.15 1.08
N LEU A 73 -3.79 8.66 0.17
CA LEU A 73 -3.43 9.81 -0.68
C LEU A 73 -3.87 11.16 -0.12
N ASP A 74 -4.77 11.19 0.86
CA ASP A 74 -5.21 12.43 1.51
C ASP A 74 -4.29 12.85 2.66
N HIS A 75 -4.05 14.15 2.76
CA HIS A 75 -3.09 14.76 3.71
C HIS A 75 -3.76 15.46 4.90
N GLN A 76 -5.09 15.56 4.93
CA GLN A 76 -5.84 16.26 5.98
C GLN A 76 -6.63 15.25 6.83
N TYR A 77 -6.35 15.21 8.13
CA TYR A 77 -7.02 14.34 9.09
C TYR A 77 -7.35 15.13 10.35
N LEU A 78 -8.51 14.85 10.93
CA LEU A 78 -9.02 15.52 12.13
C LEU A 78 -8.56 14.85 13.42
N GLY A 79 -7.98 13.64 13.37
CA GLY A 79 -7.45 12.89 14.52
C GLY A 79 -8.50 12.40 15.53
N GLU A 80 -9.69 13.00 15.56
CA GLU A 80 -10.72 12.78 16.59
C GLU A 80 -11.72 11.66 16.27
N ARG A 81 -11.82 11.21 15.01
CA ARG A 81 -12.77 10.17 14.58
C ARG A 81 -12.07 9.05 13.83
N ILE A 82 -12.48 7.82 14.08
CA ILE A 82 -11.99 6.62 13.38
C ILE A 82 -12.97 6.25 12.26
N GLY A 83 -12.42 6.08 11.06
CA GLY A 83 -13.13 5.58 9.89
C GLY A 83 -12.80 4.13 9.62
N HIS A 84 -13.75 3.43 9.02
CA HIS A 84 -13.61 2.04 8.55
C HIS A 84 -13.89 2.01 7.05
N LYS A 85 -13.09 1.27 6.29
CA LYS A 85 -13.32 1.12 4.85
C LYS A 85 -12.90 -0.26 4.37
N LYS A 86 -13.72 -0.84 3.50
CA LYS A 86 -13.37 -2.02 2.72
C LYS A 86 -12.88 -1.57 1.35
N LEU A 87 -11.69 -1.99 0.98
CA LEU A 87 -11.08 -1.72 -0.31
C LEU A 87 -11.06 -3.02 -1.12
N SER A 88 -11.35 -2.92 -2.41
CA SER A 88 -11.22 -4.03 -3.35
C SER A 88 -10.33 -3.62 -4.49
N PHE A 89 -9.30 -4.42 -4.75
CA PHE A 89 -8.36 -4.23 -5.83
C PHE A 89 -8.37 -5.46 -6.74
N ASN A 90 -8.23 -5.22 -8.03
CA ASN A 90 -8.02 -6.29 -9.00
C ASN A 90 -6.53 -6.38 -9.32
N THR A 91 -5.88 -7.46 -8.89
CA THR A 91 -4.42 -7.64 -9.00
C THR A 91 -3.98 -7.80 -10.46
N HIS A 92 -4.82 -8.33 -11.35
CA HIS A 92 -4.52 -8.41 -12.78
C HIS A 92 -4.36 -7.01 -13.39
N LYS A 93 -5.18 -6.03 -12.97
CA LYS A 93 -5.06 -4.65 -13.45
C LYS A 93 -3.81 -3.94 -12.92
N ILE A 94 -3.34 -4.33 -11.74
CA ILE A 94 -2.22 -3.67 -11.05
C ILE A 94 -0.88 -4.24 -11.53
N PHE A 95 -0.78 -5.57 -11.65
CA PHE A 95 0.46 -6.26 -11.97
C PHE A 95 0.54 -6.74 -13.42
N ASN A 96 -0.55 -6.65 -14.19
CA ASN A 96 -0.66 -7.21 -15.53
C ASN A 96 -0.25 -8.70 -15.59
N MET A 97 -0.65 -9.45 -14.56
CA MET A 97 -0.32 -10.86 -14.39
C MET A 97 -1.62 -11.66 -14.31
N ASN A 98 -1.67 -12.83 -14.96
CA ASN A 98 -2.82 -13.74 -14.94
C ASN A 98 -2.34 -15.15 -14.56
N ALA A 99 -1.81 -15.28 -13.33
CA ALA A 99 -1.25 -16.50 -12.79
C ALA A 99 -1.44 -16.53 -11.27
N PRO A 100 -1.45 -17.73 -10.63
CA PRO A 100 -1.44 -17.83 -9.18
C PRO A 100 -0.29 -17.02 -8.59
N MET A 101 -0.58 -16.21 -7.56
CA MET A 101 0.39 -15.29 -7.00
C MET A 101 0.46 -15.36 -5.48
N VAL A 102 1.66 -15.11 -4.96
CA VAL A 102 1.90 -14.72 -3.59
C VAL A 102 2.08 -13.21 -3.60
N LEU A 103 1.20 -12.49 -2.89
CA LEU A 103 1.23 -11.03 -2.84
C LEU A 103 1.70 -10.58 -1.45
N THR A 104 2.81 -9.88 -1.39
CA THR A 104 3.26 -9.18 -0.19
C THR A 104 2.83 -7.72 -0.23
N ILE A 105 2.00 -7.32 0.74
CA ILE A 105 1.51 -5.96 0.88
C ILE A 105 2.25 -5.28 2.02
N PHE A 106 2.86 -4.15 1.72
CA PHE A 106 3.55 -3.33 2.70
C PHE A 106 2.62 -2.21 3.15
N GLY A 107 2.45 -2.09 4.47
CA GLY A 107 1.61 -1.09 5.08
C GLY A 107 2.20 -0.55 6.39
N PRO A 108 1.49 0.37 7.04
CA PRO A 108 1.89 0.98 8.33
C PRO A 108 2.20 -0.03 9.43
N ASN A 109 1.49 -1.17 9.43
CA ASN A 109 1.61 -2.18 10.48
C ASN A 109 2.64 -3.27 10.17
N GLY A 110 3.38 -3.13 9.07
CA GLY A 110 4.31 -4.13 8.57
C GLY A 110 3.85 -4.74 7.24
N GLU A 111 4.33 -5.95 6.98
CA GLU A 111 4.08 -6.69 5.75
C GLU A 111 3.02 -7.79 5.94
N PHE A 112 2.17 -7.96 4.92
CA PHE A 112 1.13 -8.99 4.87
C PHE A 112 1.36 -9.84 3.63
N THR A 113 1.72 -11.10 3.82
CA THR A 113 1.89 -12.04 2.70
C THR A 113 0.63 -12.87 2.52
N LEU A 114 -0.03 -12.68 1.38
CA LEU A 114 -1.26 -13.36 1.00
C LEU A 114 -1.00 -14.37 -0.10
N ARG A 115 -1.74 -15.47 -0.09
CA ARG A 115 -1.65 -16.54 -1.08
C ARG A 115 -3.06 -16.83 -1.58
N ASP A 116 -3.16 -16.95 -2.89
CA ASP A 116 -4.33 -17.51 -3.58
C ASP A 116 -4.41 -19.03 -3.34
#